data_AF-A0AAV4FKX6-F1
#
_entry.id   AF-A0AAV4FKX6-F1
#
_cell.length_a   1.000
_cell.length_b   1.000
_cell.length_c   1.000
_cell.angle_alpha   90.00
_cell.angle_beta   90.00
_cell.angle_gamma   90.00
#
_symmetry.space_group_name_H-M   'P 1'
#
loop_
_entity.id
_entity.type
_entity.pdbx_description
1 polymer ?
#
loop_
_entity_poly.entity_id
_entity_poly.type
_entity_poly.pdbx_seq_one_letter_code
_entity_poly.pdbx_strand_id
1 'polypeptide(L)'
;MHPRITFNLLPHPKYGRPSGKERALHAINISDIAKEMEDWHTNMIFLLLNDLEDPPTFCPLSWRTISVPDLAFATEDIALKKNRQVLDRLGEYDPNPVLLRVEINTSRNIASTLH
;
A
#
# COMPACT_ATOMS: atom_id res chain seq x y z
N MET A 1 -18.75 -3.56 3.95
CA MET A 1 -17.99 -2.30 4.04
C MET A 1 -16.89 -2.38 3.00
N HIS A 2 -16.85 -1.45 2.03
CA HIS A 2 -15.74 -1.38 1.08
C HIS A 2 -14.55 -0.68 1.73
N PRO A 3 -13.31 -1.17 1.56
CA PRO A 3 -12.12 -0.49 2.07
C PRO A 3 -11.97 0.84 1.33
N ARG A 4 -11.78 1.93 2.08
CA ARG A 4 -11.63 3.28 1.55
C ARG A 4 -10.15 3.57 1.35
N ILE A 5 -9.72 3.89 0.14
CA ILE A 5 -8.30 4.15 -0.17
C ILE A 5 -8.01 5.60 0.23
N THR A 6 -7.52 5.79 1.45
CA THR A 6 -7.25 7.13 1.98
C THR A 6 -5.75 7.44 1.94
N PHE A 7 -5.35 8.40 1.12
CA PHE A 7 -3.98 8.92 1.11
C PHE A 7 -3.83 10.00 2.18
N ASN A 8 -3.48 9.60 3.39
CA ASN A 8 -3.24 10.55 4.48
C ASN A 8 -1.87 11.22 4.30
N LEU A 9 -1.87 12.54 4.05
CA LEU A 9 -0.66 13.37 4.13
C LEU A 9 -0.43 13.79 5.58
N LEU A 10 0.34 13.01 6.33
CA LEU A 10 0.67 13.34 7.71
C LEU A 10 1.94 14.20 7.78
N PRO A 11 2.00 15.22 8.66
CA PRO A 11 3.18 16.07 8.76
C PRO A 11 4.42 15.30 9.26
N HIS A 12 5.59 15.54 8.66
CA HIS A 12 6.85 14.90 9.07
C HIS A 12 7.33 15.44 10.44
N PRO A 13 7.72 14.59 11.40
CA PRO A 13 8.04 15.01 12.76
C PRO A 13 9.25 15.96 12.88
N LYS A 14 10.19 15.94 11.92
CA LYS A 14 11.37 16.84 11.91
C LYS A 14 11.17 18.17 11.18
N TYR A 15 10.11 18.32 10.38
CA TYR A 15 9.90 19.51 9.54
C TYR A 15 8.50 20.06 9.78
N GLY A 16 8.38 21.35 10.16
CA GLY A 16 7.10 21.98 10.54
C GLY A 16 6.00 21.94 9.46
N ARG A 17 4.76 22.35 9.74
CA ARG A 17 3.65 22.25 8.75
C ARG A 17 3.94 22.99 7.43
N PRO A 18 3.66 22.38 6.25
CA PRO A 18 3.78 23.08 4.96
C PRO A 18 2.74 24.20 4.83
N SER A 19 2.97 25.12 3.89
CA SER A 19 2.09 26.29 3.68
C SER A 19 0.68 25.88 3.22
N GLY A 20 -0.33 26.71 3.50
CA GLY A 20 -1.72 26.39 3.17
C GLY A 20 -1.99 26.15 1.68
N LYS A 21 -1.25 26.82 0.79
CA LYS A 21 -1.41 26.70 -0.68
C LYS A 21 -0.81 25.41 -1.23
N GLU A 22 0.37 25.00 -0.74
CA GLU A 22 1.02 23.74 -1.13
C GLU A 22 0.22 22.53 -0.65
N ARG A 23 -0.36 22.60 0.56
CA ARG A 23 -1.25 21.55 1.07
C ARG A 23 -2.49 21.39 0.19
N ALA A 24 -3.09 22.49 -0.27
CA ALA A 24 -4.29 22.45 -1.08
C ALA A 24 -4.04 21.85 -2.47
N LEU A 25 -3.01 22.32 -3.20
CA LEU A 25 -2.69 21.83 -4.55
C LEU A 25 -2.30 20.34 -4.56
N HIS A 26 -1.48 19.91 -3.60
CA HIS A 26 -1.07 18.51 -3.50
C HIS A 26 -2.20 17.60 -3.05
N ALA A 27 -3.04 18.05 -2.11
CA ALA A 27 -4.21 17.29 -1.67
C ALA A 27 -5.26 17.12 -2.78
N ILE A 28 -5.46 18.13 -3.63
CA ILE A 28 -6.41 18.07 -4.76
C ILE A 28 -5.97 17.01 -5.79
N ASN A 29 -4.69 17.02 -6.21
CA ASN A 29 -4.21 16.05 -7.20
C ASN A 29 -4.24 14.60 -6.66
N ILE A 30 -3.90 14.43 -5.37
CA ILE A 30 -3.98 13.11 -4.72
C ILE A 30 -5.43 12.65 -4.54
N SER A 31 -6.39 13.55 -4.25
CA SER A 31 -7.78 13.16 -4.05
C SER A 31 -8.45 12.66 -5.33
N ASP A 32 -8.11 13.24 -6.47
CA ASP A 32 -8.68 12.83 -7.76
C ASP A 32 -8.15 11.44 -8.16
N ILE A 33 -6.85 11.20 -7.98
CA ILE A 33 -6.22 9.89 -8.20
C ILE A 33 -6.78 8.85 -7.22
N ALA A 34 -6.99 9.23 -5.96
CA ALA A 34 -7.56 8.33 -4.96
C ALA A 34 -8.98 7.89 -5.33
N LYS A 35 -9.80 8.84 -5.79
CA LYS A 35 -11.17 8.57 -6.23
C LYS A 35 -11.19 7.64 -7.45
N GLU A 36 -10.35 7.90 -8.45
CA GLU A 36 -10.24 7.03 -9.62
C GLU A 36 -9.82 5.60 -9.22
N MET A 37 -8.90 5.46 -8.25
CA MET A 37 -8.49 4.17 -7.72
C MET A 37 -9.61 3.48 -6.92
N GLU A 38 -10.43 4.20 -6.16
CA GLU A 38 -11.60 3.65 -5.46
C GLU A 38 -12.65 3.16 -6.47
N ASP A 39 -12.91 3.93 -7.52
CA ASP A 39 -13.84 3.56 -8.59
C ASP A 39 -13.32 2.33 -9.35
N TRP A 40 -12.03 2.27 -9.66
CA TRP A 40 -11.39 1.10 -10.26
C TRP A 40 -11.50 -0.13 -9.36
N HIS A 41 -11.17 0.00 -8.07
CA HIS A 41 -11.20 -1.10 -7.10
C HIS A 41 -12.62 -1.64 -6.88
N THR A 42 -13.63 -0.77 -6.86
CA THR A 42 -15.05 -1.17 -6.72
C THR A 42 -15.51 -2.05 -7.89
N ASN A 43 -14.93 -1.84 -9.07
CA ASN A 43 -15.23 -2.62 -10.27
C ASN A 43 -14.40 -3.91 -10.40
N MET A 44 -13.44 -4.14 -9.50
CA MET A 44 -12.55 -5.29 -9.51
C MET A 44 -12.89 -6.28 -8.40
N ILE A 45 -12.57 -7.56 -8.62
CA ILE A 45 -12.75 -8.65 -7.64
C ILE A 45 -11.52 -8.82 -6.74
N PHE A 46 -10.59 -7.85 -6.77
CA PHE A 46 -9.39 -7.89 -5.93
C PHE A 46 -9.68 -7.30 -4.55
N LEU A 47 -9.00 -7.83 -3.54
CA LEU A 47 -8.98 -7.31 -2.17
C LEU A 47 -7.73 -6.47 -1.97
N LEU A 48 -7.91 -5.28 -1.40
CA LEU A 48 -6.81 -4.45 -0.91
C LEU A 48 -6.12 -5.15 0.27
N LEU A 49 -4.80 -5.34 0.18
CA LEU A 49 -3.99 -6.05 1.16
C LEU A 49 -3.31 -5.14 2.19
N ASN A 50 -3.33 -3.83 1.96
CA ASN A 50 -2.77 -2.82 2.86
C ASN A 50 -3.49 -2.86 4.20
N ASP A 51 -2.72 -2.73 5.27
CA ASP A 51 -3.22 -2.57 6.63
C ASP A 51 -3.29 -1.07 6.99
N LEU A 52 -4.26 -0.69 7.82
CA LEU A 52 -4.36 0.67 8.34
C LEU A 52 -3.24 0.97 9.36
N GLU A 53 -2.66 -0.07 9.95
CA GLU A 53 -1.55 0.04 10.91
C GLU A 53 -0.17 0.06 10.25
N ASP A 54 -0.10 -0.14 8.92
CA ASP A 54 1.16 -0.08 8.19
C ASP A 54 1.81 1.31 8.30
N PRO A 55 3.14 1.39 8.55
CA PRO A 55 3.83 2.67 8.51
C PRO A 55 3.82 3.23 7.08
N PRO A 56 4.00 4.55 6.92
CA PRO A 56 4.07 5.20 5.61
C PRO A 56 5.10 4.52 4.70
N THR A 57 4.70 4.22 3.46
CA THR A 57 5.61 3.63 2.48
C THR A 57 6.44 4.71 1.76
N PHE A 58 6.03 5.98 1.82
CA PHE A 58 6.75 7.09 1.22
C PHE A 58 7.00 8.24 2.22
N CYS A 59 8.26 8.65 2.34
CA CYS A 59 8.72 9.71 3.23
C CYS A 59 9.89 10.50 2.58
N PRO A 60 9.60 11.48 1.71
CA PRO A 60 10.62 12.28 1.04
C PRO A 60 11.40 13.19 2.01
N LEU A 61 12.73 13.21 1.92
CA LEU A 61 13.62 14.02 2.78
C LEU A 61 13.33 15.52 2.73
N SER A 62 12.91 16.02 1.56
CA SER A 62 12.72 17.45 1.31
C SER A 62 11.32 17.94 1.67
N TRP A 63 10.39 17.05 2.00
CA TRP A 63 8.98 17.39 2.14
C TRP A 63 8.46 17.06 3.54
N ARG A 64 7.53 17.90 3.98
CA ARG A 64 6.94 17.88 5.32
C ARG A 64 5.79 16.86 5.43
N THR A 65 5.68 15.88 4.54
CA THR A 65 4.53 14.96 4.48
C THR A 65 4.95 13.52 4.23
N ILE A 66 4.41 12.59 5.01
CA ILE A 66 4.50 11.14 4.82
C ILE A 66 3.19 10.62 4.21
N SER A 67 3.26 9.61 3.34
CA SER A 67 2.10 9.00 2.68
C SER A 67 2.26 7.49 2.50
N VAL A 68 1.16 6.80 2.18
CA VAL A 68 1.11 5.36 1.87
C VAL A 68 0.66 5.18 0.40
N PRO A 69 1.48 5.56 -0.60
CA PRO A 69 1.08 5.46 -1.99
C PRO A 69 1.12 4.03 -2.53
N ASP A 70 1.87 3.12 -1.89
CA ASP A 70 2.11 1.78 -2.40
C ASP A 70 0.98 0.84 -1.99
N LEU A 71 0.13 0.49 -2.97
CA LEU A 71 -1.04 -0.36 -2.80
C LEU A 71 -0.75 -1.77 -3.30
N ALA A 72 -1.18 -2.77 -2.53
CA ALA A 72 -1.12 -4.17 -2.90
C ALA A 72 -2.54 -4.75 -3.00
N PHE A 73 -2.81 -5.48 -4.07
CA PHE A 73 -4.11 -6.11 -4.33
C PHE A 73 -3.90 -7.59 -4.62
N ALA A 74 -4.83 -8.44 -4.20
CA ALA A 74 -4.84 -9.84 -4.58
C ALA A 74 -6.25 -10.42 -4.64
N THR A 75 -6.40 -11.56 -5.30
CA THR A 75 -7.62 -12.37 -5.23
C THR A 75 -7.79 -12.98 -3.84
N GLU A 76 -9.02 -13.36 -3.50
CA GLU A 76 -9.39 -13.86 -2.16
C GLU A 76 -8.54 -15.06 -1.71
N ASP A 77 -8.22 -15.98 -2.61
CA ASP A 77 -7.45 -17.20 -2.33
C ASP A 77 -5.98 -16.94 -1.94
N ILE A 78 -5.44 -15.78 -2.34
CA ILE A 78 -4.09 -15.30 -1.99
C ILE A 78 -4.14 -14.34 -0.80
N ALA A 79 -5.17 -13.48 -0.72
CA ALA A 79 -5.32 -12.50 0.35
C ALA A 79 -5.34 -13.14 1.75
N LEU A 80 -5.87 -14.36 1.88
CA LEU A 80 -5.93 -15.11 3.13
C LEU A 80 -4.61 -15.82 3.50
N LYS A 81 -3.65 -15.92 2.56
CA LYS A 81 -2.39 -16.66 2.73
C LYS A 81 -1.18 -15.74 2.69
N LYS A 82 -1.40 -14.45 2.88
CA LYS A 82 -0.35 -13.42 2.82
C LYS A 82 0.05 -12.96 4.21
N ASN A 83 1.35 -12.72 4.38
CA ASN A 83 1.88 -11.84 5.40
C ASN A 83 2.45 -10.59 4.70
N ARG A 84 2.01 -9.41 5.13
CA ARG A 84 2.44 -8.12 4.61
C ARG A 84 3.16 -7.36 5.72
N GLN A 85 4.30 -6.78 5.40
CA GLN A 85 5.05 -5.93 6.31
C GLN A 85 5.68 -4.78 5.52
N VAL A 86 5.62 -3.57 6.05
CA VAL A 86 6.46 -2.47 5.58
C VAL A 86 7.78 -2.52 6.34
N LEU A 87 8.89 -2.59 5.61
CA LEU A 87 10.23 -2.65 6.14
C LEU A 87 10.83 -1.26 6.35
N ASP A 88 11.90 -1.19 7.14
CA ASP A 88 12.69 0.03 7.26
C ASP A 88 13.36 0.35 5.92
N ARG A 89 13.43 1.65 5.62
CA ARG A 89 14.14 2.19 4.45
C ARG A 89 15.59 1.69 4.37
N LEU A 90 16.02 1.41 3.13
CA LEU A 90 17.38 0.96 2.81
C LEU A 90 18.36 2.14 2.56
N GLY A 91 17.88 3.37 2.69
CA GLY A 91 18.65 4.58 2.45
C GLY A 91 17.86 5.83 2.82
N GLU A 92 18.43 7.01 2.53
CA GLU A 92 17.80 8.28 2.89
C GLU A 92 16.67 8.68 1.92
N TYR A 93 16.71 8.23 0.67
CA TYR A 93 15.79 8.64 -0.39
C TYR A 93 14.80 7.55 -0.82
N ASP A 94 14.94 6.34 -0.28
CA ASP A 94 14.14 5.20 -0.72
C ASP A 94 12.79 5.15 0.01
N PRO A 95 11.69 4.87 -0.71
CA PRO A 95 10.44 4.46 -0.10
C PRO A 95 10.68 3.28 0.86
N ASN A 96 9.93 3.24 1.96
CA ASN A 96 9.95 2.10 2.87
C ASN A 96 9.42 0.86 2.10
N PRO A 97 10.24 -0.19 1.91
CA PRO A 97 9.85 -1.30 1.05
C PRO A 97 8.69 -2.10 1.64
N VAL A 98 7.77 -2.56 0.78
CA VAL A 98 6.69 -3.47 1.18
C VAL A 98 7.11 -4.92 0.91
N LEU A 99 7.21 -5.71 1.96
CA LEU A 99 7.45 -7.16 1.88
C LEU A 99 6.12 -7.90 1.91
N LEU A 100 5.87 -8.70 0.86
CA LEU A 100 4.75 -9.63 0.78
C LEU A 100 5.29 -11.06 0.77
N ARG A 101 4.86 -11.86 1.74
CA ARG A 101 5.10 -13.31 1.77
C ARG A 101 3.78 -14.01 1.49
N VAL A 102 3.79 -14.94 0.56
CA VAL A 102 2.61 -15.74 0.20
C VAL A 102 2.93 -17.20 0.47
N GLU A 103 2.08 -17.85 1.26
CA GLU A 103 2.20 -19.28 1.54
C GLU A 103 1.45 -20.08 0.47
N ILE A 104 2.21 -20.72 -0.42
CA ILE A 104 1.66 -21.57 -1.48
C ILE A 104 1.78 -23.04 -1.05
N ASN A 105 0.69 -23.64 -0.58
CA ASN A 105 0.62 -25.07 -0.35
C ASN A 105 0.61 -25.81 -1.69
N THR A 106 1.79 -26.26 -2.12
CA THR A 106 1.92 -27.05 -3.35
C THR A 106 1.70 -28.52 -3.02
N SER A 107 0.44 -28.96 -2.96
CA SER A 107 0.13 -30.38 -2.92
C SER A 107 0.48 -31.02 -4.27
N ARG A 108 1.73 -31.44 -4.47
CA ARG A 108 2.05 -32.34 -5.59
C ARG A 108 1.39 -33.67 -5.27
N ASN A 109 0.21 -33.92 -5.86
CA ASN A 109 -0.28 -35.27 -6.07
C ASN A 109 0.69 -35.95 -7.06
N ILE A 110 1.77 -36.53 -6.53
CA ILE A 110 2.52 -37.55 -7.26
C ILE A 110 1.62 -38.78 -7.23
N ALA A 111 0.70 -38.85 -8.19
CA ALA A 111 0.02 -40.10 -8.50
C ALA A 111 1.11 -41.10 -8.86
N SER A 112 1.36 -42.05 -7.96
CA SER A 112 2.16 -43.23 -8.20
C SER A 112 1.43 -44.10 -9.22
N THR A 113 1.66 -43.84 -10.50
CA THR A 113 1.34 -44.78 -11.57
C THR A 113 2.65 -45.34 -12.08
N LEU A 114 3.09 -46.44 -11.46
CA LEU A 114 4.02 -47.38 -12.08
C LEU A 114 3.21 -48.64 -12.39
N HIS A 115 2.99 -48.85 -13.68
CA HIS A 115 2.65 -50.14 -14.28
C HIS A 115 3.85 -51.08 -14.21
#